data_AF-A0AAE0IUK2-F1
#
_entry.id   AF-A0AAE0IUK2-F1
#
_cell.length_a   1.000
_cell.length_b   1.000
_cell.length_c   1.000
_cell.angle_alpha   90.00
_cell.angle_beta   90.00
_cell.angle_gamma   90.00
#
_symmetry.space_group_name_H-M   'P 1'
#
loop_
_entity.id
_entity.type
_entity.pdbx_description
1 polymer ?
#
loop_
_entity_poly.entity_id
_entity_poly.type
_entity_poly.pdbx_seq_one_letter_code
_entity_poly.pdbx_strand_id
1 'polypeptide(L)'
;MLNRLFTGRACVSWRQRPGFQIFKRHKHFGLKGFKAIYSSFPATLLYYSPRSRSGLFDHRELNSRPDDLFDETLAVTDWHGANKGLVYPYIDSLNRRPPTKRNSTGVANGAAMYPYTFLMQEVVNRNYDLFLDCQEMGRKVETPHIYTIPKGTQIPSHLILINSWTCRFFLMPARGMKIEDFNTCLDEFWDEYAIKETVVDWLIKHPYHQAIPDEDDAEWMAE
;
A
#
# COMPACT_ATOMS: atom_id res chain seq x y z
N MET A 1 32.64 3.70 -51.15
CA MET A 1 32.48 2.27 -50.84
C MET A 1 32.31 2.11 -49.34
N LEU A 2 31.11 1.72 -48.92
CA LEU A 2 30.76 1.34 -47.55
C LEU A 2 31.23 -0.09 -47.23
N ASN A 3 31.38 -0.38 -45.92
CA ASN A 3 31.31 -1.66 -45.17
C ASN A 3 32.57 -1.88 -44.31
N ARG A 4 32.51 -2.29 -43.02
CA ARG A 4 31.42 -2.87 -42.21
C ARG A 4 31.75 -2.76 -40.71
N LEU A 5 30.70 -2.63 -39.90
CA LEU A 5 30.61 -2.75 -38.44
C LEU A 5 30.75 -4.20 -37.96
N PHE A 6 31.33 -4.40 -36.76
CA PHE A 6 31.00 -5.45 -35.77
C PHE A 6 31.48 -4.94 -34.38
N THR A 7 30.63 -4.32 -33.57
CA THR A 7 29.88 -4.89 -32.42
C THR A 7 30.70 -5.71 -31.41
N GLY A 8 30.95 -5.09 -30.25
CA GLY A 8 31.33 -5.77 -29.00
C GLY A 8 30.73 -5.03 -27.81
N ARG A 9 29.50 -5.38 -27.41
CA ARG A 9 28.89 -4.90 -26.16
C ARG A 9 29.39 -5.77 -25.01
N ALA A 10 30.11 -5.15 -24.07
CA ALA A 10 30.48 -5.78 -22.81
C ALA A 10 29.22 -6.08 -21.98
N CYS A 11 29.08 -7.35 -21.61
CA CYS A 11 28.04 -7.87 -20.73
C CYS A 11 28.49 -7.61 -19.29
N VAL A 12 27.86 -6.66 -18.59
CA VAL A 12 28.10 -6.44 -17.16
C VAL A 12 27.13 -7.34 -16.38
N SER A 13 27.70 -8.36 -15.72
CA SER A 13 26.97 -9.34 -14.92
C SER A 13 26.43 -8.72 -13.64
N TRP A 14 25.12 -8.82 -13.42
CA TRP A 14 24.50 -8.51 -12.14
C TRP A 14 24.81 -9.63 -11.14
N ARG A 15 25.67 -9.36 -10.15
CA ARG A 15 25.89 -10.26 -9.02
C ARG A 15 24.66 -10.25 -8.11
N GLN A 16 24.14 -11.45 -7.84
CA GLN A 16 23.08 -11.72 -6.86
C GLN A 16 23.52 -11.27 -5.46
N ARG A 17 22.68 -10.48 -4.78
CA ARG A 17 22.80 -10.24 -3.33
C ARG A 17 22.12 -11.39 -2.57
N PRO A 18 22.68 -11.88 -1.45
CA PRO A 18 22.04 -12.91 -0.63
C PRO A 18 20.78 -12.34 0.04
N GLY A 19 19.65 -13.06 -0.02
CA GLY A 19 18.39 -12.69 0.64
C GLY A 19 17.16 -12.61 -0.28
N PHE A 20 17.34 -12.59 -1.60
CA PHE A 20 16.22 -12.59 -2.55
C PHE A 20 15.74 -14.02 -2.85
N GLN A 21 14.56 -14.41 -2.32
CA GLN A 21 13.83 -15.56 -2.85
C GLN A 21 12.91 -15.11 -4.00
N ILE A 22 13.33 -15.42 -5.23
CA ILE A 22 12.47 -15.28 -6.42
C ILE A 22 11.50 -16.46 -6.42
N PHE A 23 10.28 -16.27 -5.95
CA PHE A 23 9.22 -17.26 -6.09
C PHE A 23 8.83 -17.40 -7.57
N LYS A 24 8.85 -18.64 -8.08
CA LYS A 24 8.43 -18.98 -9.45
C LYS A 24 6.97 -18.63 -9.65
N ARG A 25 6.69 -17.85 -10.70
CA ARG A 25 5.35 -17.41 -11.15
C ARG A 25 4.34 -18.57 -11.20
N HIS A 26 3.34 -18.55 -10.32
CA HIS A 26 2.09 -19.28 -10.54
C HIS A 26 1.15 -18.45 -11.41
N LYS A 27 0.67 -19.04 -12.50
CA LYS A 27 -0.06 -18.41 -13.62
C LYS A 27 -1.48 -17.89 -13.27
N HIS A 28 -1.85 -17.72 -12.00
CA HIS A 28 -3.21 -17.35 -11.60
C HIS A 28 -3.32 -16.07 -10.74
N PHE A 29 -2.22 -15.40 -10.41
CA PHE A 29 -2.24 -14.12 -9.68
C PHE A 29 -1.87 -12.96 -10.61
N GLY A 30 -2.78 -12.00 -10.75
CA GLY A 30 -2.65 -10.82 -11.61
C GLY A 30 -1.63 -9.77 -11.14
N LEU A 31 -0.58 -10.18 -10.42
CA LEU A 31 0.46 -9.29 -9.90
C LEU A 31 1.36 -8.83 -11.06
N LYS A 32 0.96 -7.77 -11.76
CA LYS A 32 1.81 -7.01 -12.68
C LYS A 32 2.00 -5.61 -12.08
N GLY A 33 3.23 -5.07 -12.13
CA GLY A 33 3.49 -3.67 -11.76
C GLY A 33 3.96 -3.42 -10.32
N PHE A 34 4.44 -4.42 -9.59
CA PHE A 34 5.06 -4.26 -8.27
C PHE A 34 6.58 -4.39 -8.34
N LYS A 35 7.31 -3.66 -7.48
CA LYS A 35 8.78 -3.68 -7.36
C LYS A 35 9.29 -4.94 -6.67
N ALA A 36 8.70 -5.29 -5.52
CA ALA A 36 9.17 -6.40 -4.69
C ALA A 36 8.09 -6.92 -3.73
N ILE A 37 8.28 -8.15 -3.25
CA ILE A 37 7.50 -8.78 -2.18
C ILE A 37 8.45 -9.02 -1.01
N TYR A 38 7.97 -8.79 0.21
CA TYR A 38 8.80 -8.92 1.41
C TYR A 38 8.20 -9.89 2.42
N SER A 39 9.08 -10.57 3.17
CA SER A 39 8.72 -11.41 4.32
C SER A 39 8.84 -10.68 5.66
N SER A 40 9.46 -9.50 5.66
CA SER A 40 9.51 -8.56 6.78
C SER A 40 9.47 -7.13 6.25
N PHE A 41 9.06 -6.17 7.08
CA PHE A 41 9.03 -4.76 6.70
C PHE A 41 10.44 -4.27 6.32
N PRO A 42 10.67 -3.82 5.07
CA PRO A 42 12.02 -3.47 4.61
C PRO A 42 12.48 -2.07 5.04
N ALA A 43 11.51 -1.24 5.43
CA ALA A 43 11.65 0.11 5.97
C ALA A 43 10.64 0.26 7.12
N THR A 44 10.78 1.32 7.91
CA THR A 44 9.69 1.77 8.77
C THR A 44 8.56 2.30 7.88
N LEU A 45 7.37 1.73 8.01
CA LEU A 45 6.21 2.09 7.19
C LEU A 45 5.10 2.68 8.05
N LEU A 46 4.43 3.67 7.50
CA LEU A 46 3.37 4.42 8.14
C LEU A 46 2.06 4.16 7.41
N TYR A 47 1.00 3.93 8.19
CA TYR A 47 -0.37 3.78 7.73
C TYR A 47 -1.23 4.89 8.31
N TYR A 48 -1.83 5.72 7.45
CA TYR A 48 -2.87 6.65 7.85
C TYR A 48 -4.19 5.90 7.97
N SER A 49 -4.84 6.00 9.13
CA SER A 49 -6.19 5.49 9.32
C SER A 49 -7.15 6.62 9.71
N PRO A 50 -8.28 6.79 9.01
CA PRO A 50 -9.31 7.76 9.40
C PRO A 50 -10.05 7.35 10.69
N ARG A 51 -9.78 6.15 11.21
CA ARG A 51 -10.50 5.54 12.35
C ARG A 51 -9.54 4.90 13.33
N SER A 52 -10.09 4.51 14.47
CA SER A 52 -9.37 3.75 15.49
C SER A 52 -9.16 2.28 15.12
N ARG A 53 -9.89 1.75 14.14
CA ARG A 53 -9.87 0.36 13.66
C ARG A 53 -9.95 0.32 12.13
N SER A 54 -9.45 -0.76 11.55
CA SER A 54 -9.41 -0.99 10.11
C SER A 54 -10.82 -1.04 9.54
N GLY A 55 -11.09 -0.20 8.55
CA GLY A 55 -12.42 0.00 7.99
C GLY A 55 -12.49 -0.28 6.50
N LEU A 56 -11.59 -1.12 5.95
CA LEU A 56 -11.54 -1.41 4.53
C LEU A 56 -12.88 -1.98 4.05
N PHE A 57 -13.28 -1.62 2.83
CA PHE A 57 -14.63 -1.90 2.34
C PHE A 57 -14.68 -2.15 0.84
N ASP A 58 -15.78 -2.69 0.34
CA ASP A 58 -15.90 -2.97 -1.09
C ASP A 58 -16.00 -1.68 -1.89
N HIS A 59 -15.19 -1.52 -2.94
CA HIS A 59 -15.25 -0.37 -3.85
C HIS A 59 -16.67 -0.08 -4.40
N ARG A 60 -17.56 -1.07 -4.44
CA ARG A 60 -18.97 -0.92 -4.84
C ARG A 60 -19.79 -0.09 -3.86
N GLU A 61 -19.36 0.01 -2.60
CA GLU A 61 -20.00 0.79 -1.54
C GLU A 61 -19.60 2.27 -1.56
N LEU A 62 -18.68 2.69 -2.45
CA LEU A 62 -18.15 4.06 -2.46
C LEU A 62 -19.24 5.14 -2.54
N ASN A 63 -20.29 4.90 -3.34
CA ASN A 63 -21.42 5.84 -3.45
C ASN A 63 -22.26 5.95 -2.16
N SER A 64 -22.29 4.90 -1.34
CA SER A 64 -22.96 4.88 -0.03
C SER A 64 -22.07 5.35 1.12
N ARG A 65 -20.79 5.60 0.84
CA ARG A 65 -19.75 5.94 1.82
C ARG A 65 -18.96 7.17 1.34
N PRO A 66 -19.62 8.33 1.17
CA PRO A 66 -19.01 9.51 0.55
C PRO A 66 -17.88 10.14 1.37
N ASP A 67 -17.80 9.81 2.66
CA ASP A 67 -16.83 10.38 3.61
C ASP A 67 -15.67 9.40 3.89
N ASP A 68 -15.74 8.20 3.32
CA ASP A 68 -14.68 7.20 3.40
C ASP A 68 -13.57 7.48 2.37
N LEU A 69 -12.34 7.12 2.72
CA LEU A 69 -11.20 7.31 1.84
C LEU A 69 -11.22 6.29 0.70
N PHE A 70 -10.97 6.76 -0.51
CA PHE A 70 -10.83 5.89 -1.68
C PHE A 70 -9.70 4.84 -1.51
N ASP A 71 -8.63 5.18 -0.77
CA ASP A 71 -7.51 4.27 -0.47
C ASP A 71 -7.90 3.13 0.50
N GLU A 72 -9.09 3.15 1.12
CA GLU A 72 -9.64 2.04 1.92
C GLU A 72 -10.53 1.09 1.10
N THR A 73 -10.66 1.30 -0.21
CA THR A 73 -11.49 0.47 -1.09
C THR A 73 -10.79 -0.82 -1.52
N LEU A 74 -11.56 -1.91 -1.59
CA LEU A 74 -11.12 -3.23 -2.01
C LEU A 74 -11.95 -3.72 -3.20
N ALA A 75 -11.27 -4.38 -4.14
CA ALA A 75 -11.88 -5.14 -5.22
C ALA A 75 -12.25 -6.54 -4.73
N VAL A 76 -13.53 -6.75 -4.45
CA VAL A 76 -14.07 -8.02 -3.95
C VAL A 76 -14.48 -8.92 -5.11
N THR A 77 -14.14 -10.20 -5.01
CA THR A 77 -14.49 -11.19 -6.03
C THR A 77 -16.01 -11.39 -6.11
N ASP A 78 -16.57 -11.15 -7.30
CA ASP A 78 -17.98 -11.39 -7.63
C ASP A 78 -18.22 -12.72 -8.36
N TRP A 79 -17.15 -13.43 -8.71
CA TRP A 79 -17.21 -14.74 -9.36
C TRP A 79 -18.01 -15.75 -8.54
N HIS A 80 -18.86 -16.51 -9.24
CA HIS A 80 -19.73 -17.52 -8.64
C HIS A 80 -18.93 -18.67 -7.98
N GLY A 81 -19.56 -19.32 -7.00
CA GLY A 81 -18.99 -20.47 -6.29
C GLY A 81 -18.29 -20.09 -4.99
N ALA A 82 -17.32 -20.90 -4.57
CA ALA A 82 -16.67 -20.80 -3.26
C ALA A 82 -15.82 -19.53 -3.05
N ASN A 83 -15.57 -18.74 -4.11
CA ASN A 83 -14.71 -17.55 -4.06
C ASN A 83 -15.50 -16.23 -3.97
N LYS A 84 -16.84 -16.27 -3.97
CA LYS A 84 -17.68 -15.08 -3.89
C LYS A 84 -17.48 -14.36 -2.56
N GLY A 85 -17.26 -13.05 -2.60
CA GLY A 85 -17.09 -12.23 -1.40
C GLY A 85 -15.69 -12.25 -0.80
N LEU A 86 -14.72 -12.89 -1.49
CA LEU A 86 -13.34 -12.93 -1.04
C LEU A 86 -12.50 -11.83 -1.69
N VAL A 87 -11.60 -11.26 -0.88
CA VAL A 87 -10.52 -10.36 -1.27
C VAL A 87 -9.27 -11.19 -1.49
N TYR A 88 -8.65 -11.04 -2.66
CA TYR A 88 -7.36 -11.65 -3.00
C TYR A 88 -6.29 -10.58 -3.14
N PRO A 89 -5.00 -10.91 -2.97
CA PRO A 89 -3.93 -9.98 -3.26
C PRO A 89 -4.00 -9.57 -4.74
N TYR A 90 -4.22 -8.28 -4.96
CA TYR A 90 -4.49 -7.69 -6.27
C TYR A 90 -3.93 -6.28 -6.31
N ILE A 91 -3.20 -5.96 -7.38
CA ILE A 91 -2.74 -4.60 -7.69
C ILE A 91 -3.11 -4.35 -9.14
N ASP A 92 -3.99 -3.40 -9.38
CA ASP A 92 -4.24 -2.94 -10.73
C ASP A 92 -3.17 -1.94 -11.18
N SER A 93 -2.23 -2.38 -12.02
CA SER A 93 -1.17 -1.53 -12.60
C SER A 93 -1.67 -0.59 -13.71
N LEU A 94 -2.87 -0.01 -13.57
CA LEU A 94 -3.52 0.79 -14.62
C LEU A 94 -3.11 2.28 -14.66
N ASN A 95 -1.86 2.60 -14.34
CA ASN A 95 -1.21 3.82 -14.86
C ASN A 95 -0.66 3.65 -16.30
N ARG A 96 -0.94 2.52 -16.99
CA ARG A 96 -0.49 2.26 -18.37
C ARG A 96 -1.57 2.40 -19.45
N ARG A 97 -2.83 2.69 -19.12
CA ARG A 97 -3.89 2.88 -20.14
C ARG A 97 -4.48 4.29 -20.06
N PRO A 98 -4.77 4.94 -21.21
CA PRO A 98 -5.44 6.22 -21.21
C PRO A 98 -6.83 6.10 -20.55
N PRO A 99 -7.33 7.17 -19.92
CA PRO A 99 -8.59 7.20 -19.20
C PRO A 99 -9.77 7.21 -20.18
N THR A 100 -9.99 6.10 -20.88
CA THR A 100 -11.14 5.94 -21.79
C THR A 100 -12.07 4.81 -21.35
N LYS A 101 -11.74 4.09 -20.27
CA LYS A 101 -12.67 3.19 -19.59
C LYS A 101 -12.90 3.68 -18.16
N ARG A 102 -14.10 4.20 -17.91
CA ARG A 102 -14.63 4.76 -16.65
C ARG A 102 -14.52 3.87 -15.39
N ASN A 103 -13.88 2.69 -15.46
CA ASN A 103 -13.96 1.66 -14.41
C ASN A 103 -12.59 1.10 -14.00
N SER A 104 -11.46 1.65 -14.50
CA SER A 104 -10.13 1.30 -13.96
C SER A 104 -9.75 2.25 -12.84
N THR A 105 -10.44 2.13 -11.71
CA THR A 105 -9.94 2.63 -10.44
C THR A 105 -8.67 1.85 -10.14
N GLY A 106 -7.54 2.54 -9.91
CA GLY A 106 -6.27 1.91 -9.55
C GLY A 106 -6.34 1.30 -8.15
N VAL A 107 -7.18 0.28 -7.97
CA VAL A 107 -7.46 -0.37 -6.69
C VAL A 107 -6.37 -1.40 -6.43
N ALA A 108 -5.85 -1.37 -5.21
CA ALA A 108 -4.98 -2.38 -4.67
C ALA A 108 -5.63 -2.95 -3.42
N ASN A 109 -5.66 -4.27 -3.29
CA ASN A 109 -6.38 -4.95 -2.22
C ASN A 109 -5.56 -5.03 -0.93
N GLY A 110 -5.29 -3.89 -0.30
CA GLY A 110 -4.60 -3.86 0.98
C GLY A 110 -4.46 -2.48 1.58
N ALA A 111 -4.04 -2.46 2.85
CA ALA A 111 -3.72 -1.23 3.55
C ALA A 111 -2.52 -0.55 2.88
N ALA A 112 -2.72 0.67 2.37
CA ALA A 112 -1.69 1.45 1.71
C ALA A 112 -0.76 2.09 2.76
N MET A 113 0.53 1.79 2.67
CA MET A 113 1.54 2.27 3.61
C MET A 113 2.69 2.93 2.88
N TYR A 114 3.37 3.84 3.55
CA TYR A 114 4.46 4.62 2.98
C TYR A 114 5.57 4.79 4.02
N PRO A 115 6.85 4.85 3.64
CA PRO A 115 7.90 5.32 4.52
C PRO A 115 7.74 6.83 4.79
N TYR A 116 8.61 7.41 5.62
CA TYR A 116 8.57 8.84 5.94
C TYR A 116 9.07 9.71 4.77
N THR A 117 8.24 9.83 3.74
CA THR A 117 8.55 10.57 2.52
C THR A 117 7.63 11.76 2.28
N PHE A 118 7.95 12.60 1.29
CA PHE A 118 7.08 13.70 0.88
C PHE A 118 5.68 13.20 0.50
N LEU A 119 5.56 12.09 -0.24
CA LEU A 119 4.24 11.52 -0.54
C LEU A 119 3.47 11.12 0.72
N MET A 120 4.13 10.54 1.72
CA MET A 120 3.44 10.22 2.98
C MET A 120 2.93 11.49 3.67
N GLN A 121 3.75 12.53 3.74
CA GLN A 121 3.32 13.84 4.26
C GLN A 121 2.12 14.40 3.49
N GLU A 122 2.15 14.37 2.17
CA GLU A 122 1.02 14.83 1.33
C GLU A 122 -0.26 14.02 1.60
N VAL A 123 -0.15 12.69 1.73
CA VAL A 123 -1.28 11.81 2.05
C VAL A 123 -1.87 12.16 3.41
N VAL A 124 -1.02 12.32 4.43
CA VAL A 124 -1.47 12.65 5.80
C VAL A 124 -2.15 14.03 5.83
N ASN A 125 -1.49 15.06 5.30
CA ASN A 125 -2.04 16.42 5.32
C ASN A 125 -3.37 16.49 4.56
N ARG A 126 -3.43 15.95 3.34
CA ARG A 126 -4.68 15.92 2.55
C ARG A 126 -5.83 15.21 3.27
N ASN A 127 -5.56 14.04 3.84
CA ASN A 127 -6.62 13.27 4.50
C ASN A 127 -7.02 13.88 5.85
N TYR A 128 -6.10 14.57 6.52
CA TYR A 128 -6.38 15.30 7.75
C TYR A 128 -7.23 16.55 7.47
N ASP A 129 -6.94 17.28 6.39
CA ASP A 129 -7.78 18.41 5.93
C ASP A 129 -9.21 17.94 5.65
N LEU A 130 -9.40 16.79 4.98
CA LEU A 130 -10.73 16.20 4.76
C LEU A 130 -11.46 15.85 6.08
N PHE A 131 -10.71 15.38 7.08
CA PHE A 131 -11.27 15.14 8.41
C PHE A 131 -11.75 16.44 9.06
N LEU A 132 -10.97 17.52 8.98
CA LEU A 132 -11.35 18.83 9.50
C LEU A 132 -12.60 19.38 8.78
N ASP A 133 -12.65 19.31 7.45
CA ASP A 133 -13.83 19.71 6.67
C ASP A 133 -15.09 18.95 7.11
N CYS A 134 -14.97 17.64 7.35
CA CYS A 134 -16.08 16.84 7.84
C CYS A 134 -16.54 17.29 9.24
N GLN A 135 -15.61 17.60 10.15
CA GLN A 135 -15.93 18.14 11.47
C GLN A 135 -16.64 19.50 11.38
N GLU A 136 -16.15 20.40 10.52
CA GLU A 136 -16.74 21.73 10.31
C GLU A 136 -18.16 21.65 9.73
N MET A 137 -18.43 20.66 8.88
CA MET A 137 -19.77 20.36 8.36
C MET A 137 -20.69 19.66 9.38
N GLY A 138 -20.23 19.43 10.62
CA GLY A 138 -20.98 18.75 11.66
C GLY A 138 -21.16 17.25 11.44
N ARG A 139 -20.33 16.63 10.57
CA ARG A 139 -20.36 15.18 10.34
C ARG A 139 -19.69 14.45 11.49
N LYS A 140 -20.20 13.27 11.80
CA LYS A 140 -19.64 12.41 12.84
C LYS A 140 -18.45 11.63 12.28
N VAL A 141 -17.25 12.10 12.57
CA VAL A 141 -15.97 11.45 12.21
C VAL A 141 -15.18 11.06 13.46
N GLU A 142 -14.37 9.99 13.36
CA GLU A 142 -13.44 9.59 14.40
C GLU A 142 -12.11 10.35 14.28
N THR A 143 -11.38 10.48 15.38
CA THR A 143 -10.02 11.03 15.36
C THR A 143 -9.11 10.11 14.53
N PRO A 144 -8.43 10.63 13.50
CA PRO A 144 -7.55 9.83 12.67
C PRO A 144 -6.22 9.55 13.38
N HIS A 145 -5.59 8.43 13.01
CA HIS A 145 -4.36 7.94 13.60
C HIS A 145 -3.30 7.62 12.55
N ILE A 146 -2.04 7.70 12.94
CA ILE A 146 -0.92 7.10 12.22
C ILE A 146 -0.47 5.85 12.97
N TYR A 147 -0.38 4.74 12.26
CA TYR A 147 0.26 3.53 12.72
C TYR A 147 1.66 3.45 12.12
N THR A 148 2.68 3.43 12.97
CA THR A 148 4.08 3.33 12.58
C THR A 148 4.57 1.92 12.83
N ILE A 149 4.90 1.19 11.77
CA ILE A 149 5.39 -0.19 11.81
C ILE A 149 6.91 -0.17 11.62
N PRO A 150 7.70 -0.59 12.63
CA PRO A 150 9.15 -0.57 12.54
C PRO A 150 9.69 -1.49 11.44
N LYS A 151 10.81 -1.09 10.84
CA LYS A 151 11.61 -1.96 9.97
C LYS A 151 11.97 -3.28 10.66
N GLY A 152 11.98 -4.36 9.90
CA GLY A 152 12.29 -5.70 10.38
C GLY A 152 11.12 -6.44 11.01
N THR A 153 9.98 -5.78 11.21
CA THR A 153 8.73 -6.42 11.66
C THR A 153 8.38 -7.60 10.75
N GLN A 154 8.14 -8.77 11.35
CA GLN A 154 7.82 -9.98 10.60
C GLN A 154 6.39 -9.91 10.08
N ILE A 155 6.19 -10.38 8.85
CA ILE A 155 4.85 -10.40 8.23
C ILE A 155 4.21 -11.76 8.54
N PRO A 156 3.01 -11.80 9.14
CA PRO A 156 2.27 -13.04 9.35
C PRO A 156 2.03 -13.79 8.04
N SER A 157 2.09 -15.13 8.05
CA SER A 157 2.03 -15.95 6.82
C SER A 157 0.74 -15.85 6.01
N HIS A 158 -0.31 -15.27 6.60
CA HIS A 158 -1.60 -15.04 5.96
C HIS A 158 -1.73 -13.62 5.38
N LEU A 159 -0.70 -12.78 5.55
CA LEU A 159 -0.53 -11.48 4.93
C LEU A 159 0.65 -11.49 3.95
N ILE A 160 0.66 -10.52 3.04
CA ILE A 160 1.75 -10.29 2.10
C ILE A 160 1.99 -8.79 1.97
N LEU A 161 3.25 -8.38 2.08
CA LEU A 161 3.66 -6.99 1.84
C LEU A 161 4.23 -6.86 0.44
N ILE A 162 3.63 -5.97 -0.34
CA ILE A 162 4.05 -5.70 -1.71
C ILE A 162 4.48 -4.25 -1.82
N ASN A 163 5.71 -4.00 -2.25
CA ASN A 163 6.12 -2.68 -2.72
C ASN A 163 5.63 -2.52 -4.15
N SER A 164 4.72 -1.58 -4.34
CA SER A 164 4.17 -1.19 -5.63
C SER A 164 5.17 -0.27 -6.35
N TRP A 165 4.68 0.82 -6.94
CA TRP A 165 5.47 1.87 -7.53
C TRP A 165 6.03 2.81 -6.45
N THR A 166 7.20 3.42 -6.73
CA THR A 166 7.94 4.36 -5.85
C THR A 166 8.14 3.85 -4.42
N CYS A 167 7.54 4.55 -3.45
CA CYS A 167 7.60 4.35 -2.01
C CYS A 167 6.27 3.79 -1.45
N ARG A 168 5.34 3.35 -2.31
CA ARG A 168 4.03 2.85 -1.88
C ARG A 168 4.04 1.35 -1.65
N PHE A 169 3.62 0.95 -0.46
CA PHE A 169 3.48 -0.44 -0.05
C PHE A 169 2.02 -0.79 0.18
N PHE A 170 1.70 -2.06 0.06
CA PHE A 170 0.39 -2.60 0.43
C PHE A 170 0.54 -3.84 1.27
N LEU A 171 -0.05 -3.83 2.46
CA LEU A 171 -0.25 -5.03 3.26
C LEU A 171 -1.59 -5.65 2.85
N MET A 172 -1.53 -6.82 2.24
CA MET A 172 -2.67 -7.50 1.61
C MET A 172 -2.88 -8.87 2.24
N PRO A 173 -4.06 -9.51 2.08
CA PRO A 173 -4.19 -10.92 2.41
C PRO A 173 -3.33 -11.75 1.44
N ALA A 174 -2.65 -12.78 1.93
CA ALA A 174 -1.84 -13.68 1.09
C ALA A 174 -2.68 -14.67 0.26
N ARG A 175 -3.94 -14.86 0.65
CA ARG A 175 -4.93 -15.77 0.07
C ARG A 175 -6.32 -15.14 0.15
N GLY A 176 -7.31 -15.75 -0.50
CA GLY A 176 -8.70 -15.29 -0.43
C GLY A 176 -9.16 -15.16 1.03
N MET A 177 -9.63 -13.98 1.41
CA MET A 177 -10.07 -13.64 2.77
C MET A 177 -11.32 -12.77 2.70
N LYS A 178 -12.27 -12.93 3.62
CA LYS A 178 -13.41 -12.01 3.71
C LYS A 178 -12.93 -10.64 4.19
N ILE A 179 -13.67 -9.58 3.86
CA ILE A 179 -13.30 -8.22 4.27
C ILE A 179 -13.25 -8.12 5.80
N GLU A 180 -14.22 -8.71 6.49
CA GLU A 180 -14.33 -8.65 7.94
C GLU A 180 -13.15 -9.37 8.62
N ASP A 181 -12.80 -10.55 8.10
CA ASP A 181 -11.63 -11.32 8.57
C ASP A 181 -10.34 -10.55 8.30
N PHE A 182 -10.27 -9.84 7.15
CA PHE A 182 -9.09 -9.06 6.79
C PHE A 182 -8.93 -7.81 7.66
N ASN A 183 -10.00 -7.05 7.92
CA ASN A 183 -9.96 -5.93 8.86
C ASN A 183 -9.57 -6.39 10.27
N THR A 184 -10.12 -7.52 10.73
CA THR A 184 -9.75 -8.10 12.05
C THR A 184 -8.26 -8.44 12.10
N CYS A 185 -7.75 -9.10 11.05
CA CYS A 185 -6.34 -9.43 10.93
C CYS A 185 -5.43 -8.19 10.94
N LEU A 186 -5.84 -7.13 10.24
CA LEU A 186 -5.10 -5.86 10.27
C LEU A 186 -5.12 -5.24 11.66
N ASP A 187 -6.26 -5.23 12.35
CA ASP A 187 -6.38 -4.70 13.71
C ASP A 187 -5.49 -5.44 14.71
N GLU A 188 -5.47 -6.77 14.66
CA GLU A 188 -4.56 -7.60 15.45
C GLU A 188 -3.09 -7.26 15.14
N PHE A 189 -2.76 -7.11 13.85
CA PHE A 189 -1.41 -6.77 13.42
C PHE A 189 -0.97 -5.38 13.90
N TRP A 190 -1.86 -4.37 13.82
CA TRP A 190 -1.55 -3.03 14.32
C TRP A 190 -1.38 -3.01 15.84
N ASP A 191 -2.28 -3.69 16.57
CA ASP A 191 -2.23 -3.74 18.04
C ASP A 191 -0.94 -4.40 18.54
N GLU A 192 -0.41 -5.37 17.81
CA GLU A 192 0.81 -6.09 18.19
C GLU A 192 2.10 -5.36 17.78
N TYR A 193 2.14 -4.78 16.58
CA TYR A 193 3.41 -4.35 15.96
C TYR A 193 3.54 -2.85 15.71
N ALA A 194 2.47 -2.06 15.82
CA ALA A 194 2.51 -0.65 15.48
C ALA A 194 2.60 0.26 16.71
N ILE A 195 3.32 1.37 16.56
CA ILE A 195 3.20 2.53 17.43
C ILE A 195 2.03 3.36 16.89
N LYS A 196 0.99 3.54 17.71
CA LYS A 196 -0.21 4.30 17.34
C LYS A 196 -0.16 5.71 17.93
N GLU A 197 -0.33 6.70 17.09
CA GLU A 197 -0.38 8.12 17.47
C GLU A 197 -1.58 8.80 16.82
N THR A 198 -2.10 9.87 17.43
CA THR A 198 -3.04 10.73 16.71
C THR A 198 -2.31 11.42 15.56
N VAL A 199 -3.03 11.75 14.48
CA VAL A 199 -2.41 12.47 13.35
C VAL A 199 -1.81 13.81 13.80
N VAL A 200 -2.44 14.51 14.75
CA VAL A 200 -1.94 15.78 15.29
C VAL A 200 -0.59 15.59 15.98
N ASP A 201 -0.50 14.63 16.89
CA ASP A 201 0.75 14.36 17.62
C ASP A 201 1.86 13.92 16.64
N TRP A 202 1.49 13.13 15.63
CA TRP A 202 2.42 12.69 14.61
C TRP A 202 2.96 13.86 13.77
N LEU A 203 2.09 14.76 13.29
CA LEU A 203 2.48 15.93 12.50
C LEU A 203 3.40 16.89 13.26
N ILE A 204 3.22 17.04 14.58
CA ILE A 204 4.10 17.85 15.43
C ILE A 204 5.52 17.25 15.49
N LYS A 205 5.62 15.92 15.57
CA LYS A 205 6.90 15.19 15.68
C LYS A 205 7.63 15.04 14.34
N HIS A 206 6.88 15.08 13.24
CA HIS A 206 7.37 14.78 11.90
C HIS A 206 7.12 15.97 10.98
N PRO A 207 7.97 17.01 11.01
CA PRO A 207 7.80 18.19 10.17
C PRO A 207 8.21 17.91 8.71
N TYR A 208 7.43 18.43 7.77
CA TYR A 208 7.58 18.19 6.32
C TYR A 208 9.02 18.27 5.79
N HIS A 209 9.81 19.25 6.23
CA HIS A 209 11.19 19.47 5.75
C HIS A 209 12.19 18.37 6.15
N GLN A 210 11.80 17.44 7.03
CA GLN A 210 12.59 16.26 7.39
C GLN A 210 12.18 15.02 6.59
N ALA A 211 11.13 15.09 5.78
CA ALA A 211 10.69 13.95 4.98
C ALA A 211 11.66 13.69 3.81
N ILE A 212 11.81 12.40 3.46
CA ILE A 212 12.74 11.93 2.43
C ILE A 212 12.07 12.02 1.04
N PRO A 213 12.81 12.33 -0.04
CA PRO A 213 12.29 12.22 -1.41
C PRO A 213 11.78 10.81 -1.72
N ASP A 214 10.65 10.70 -2.43
CA ASP A 214 10.01 9.41 -2.73
C ASP A 214 10.90 8.46 -3.56
N GLU A 215 11.75 9.05 -4.39
CA GLU A 215 12.71 8.36 -5.26
C GLU A 215 13.96 7.86 -4.53
N ASP A 216 14.27 8.34 -3.33
CA ASP A 216 15.49 7.97 -2.60
C ASP A 216 15.29 6.67 -1.80
N ASP A 217 15.09 5.57 -2.53
CA ASP A 217 14.87 4.25 -1.93
C ASP A 217 16.05 3.70 -1.15
N ALA A 218 17.23 4.27 -1.31
CA ALA A 218 18.37 3.92 -0.47
C ALA A 218 18.25 4.56 0.92
N GLU A 219 17.81 5.82 1.00
CA GLU A 219 17.70 6.58 2.25
C GLU A 219 16.54 6.08 3.10
N TRP A 220 15.31 6.07 2.58
CA TRP A 220 14.15 5.67 3.38
C TRP A 220 14.08 4.17 3.67
N MET A 221 14.83 3.31 2.97
CA MET A 221 15.04 1.91 3.36
C MET A 221 16.16 1.72 4.38
N ALA A 222 16.99 2.74 4.65
CA ALA A 222 18.08 2.65 5.61
C ALA A 222 17.61 2.88 7.05
N GLU A 223 16.64 3.78 7.24
CA GLU A 223 15.92 4.04 8.50
C GLU A 223 15.22 2.80 9.06
#